data_AF-A0A397TZV5-F1
#
_entry.id   AF-A0A397TZV5-F1
#
_cell.length_a   1.000
_cell.length_b   1.000
_cell.length_c   1.000
_cell.angle_alpha   90.00
_cell.angle_beta   90.00
_cell.angle_gamma   90.00
#
_symmetry.space_group_name_H-M   'P 1'
#
loop_
_entity.id
_entity.type
_entity.pdbx_description
1 polymer ?
#
loop_
_entity_poly.entity_id
_entity_poly.type
_entity_poly.pdbx_seq_one_letter_code
_entity_poly.pdbx_strand_id
1 'polypeptide(L)'
;MLFRHSTPRIKLSFLNKCRTNPQRFLSATQPIASKIGRKIIRYPPEVLITHDQTPITQPRVKADLNSTTLTISGPLGTHSMPLKPYIRLKFYESKVPYVKPEDRKPITNEDDFIDESDFDKKLRISVQHPENKEQKTMWGTTRALIANYIRGVSEGYKVSLKFVGVGYRASLESDGKLYLEVGYVNPVVMEIPPDIKCIVPAPTKIILSGTDKQLVYRFAAQIREHRKPEPYNQKGIFVGDETIQKKTSKKK
;
A
#
# COMPACT_ATOMS: atom_id res chain seq x y z
N MET A 1 88.07 29.41 8.43
CA MET A 1 86.65 29.70 8.08
C MET A 1 85.92 28.37 7.93
N LEU A 2 85.03 28.05 8.87
CA LEU A 2 84.29 26.79 8.95
C LEU A 2 83.07 26.84 8.02
N PHE A 3 83.02 25.99 7.00
CA PHE A 3 81.82 25.76 6.19
C PHE A 3 80.95 24.69 6.85
N ARG A 4 79.81 25.10 7.44
CA ARG A 4 78.77 24.18 7.91
C ARG A 4 77.90 23.76 6.73
N HIS A 5 77.87 22.46 6.43
CA HIS A 5 76.89 21.88 5.52
C HIS A 5 75.53 21.75 6.21
N SER A 6 74.52 22.37 5.61
CA SER A 6 73.10 22.28 5.97
C SER A 6 72.52 21.03 5.30
N THR A 7 72.13 20.02 6.09
CA THR A 7 71.38 18.86 5.60
C THR A 7 69.88 19.16 5.53
N PRO A 8 69.18 18.82 4.44
CA PRO A 8 67.73 19.02 4.36
C PRO A 8 66.98 17.98 5.21
N ARG A 9 66.07 18.47 6.07
CA ARG A 9 65.09 17.64 6.80
C ARG A 9 64.08 17.06 5.81
N ILE A 10 64.14 15.76 5.58
CA ILE A 10 63.12 14.99 4.86
C ILE A 10 61.84 15.01 5.70
N LYS A 11 60.80 15.71 5.24
CA LYS A 11 59.45 15.58 5.79
C LYS A 11 58.87 14.26 5.28
N LEU A 12 58.86 13.23 6.13
CA LEU A 12 58.03 12.04 5.94
C LEU A 12 56.56 12.47 5.99
N SER A 13 55.92 12.58 4.82
CA SER A 13 54.48 12.63 4.70
C SER A 13 53.94 11.27 5.12
N PHE A 14 53.34 11.20 6.30
CA PHE A 14 52.50 10.06 6.67
C PHE A 14 51.30 10.04 5.72
N LEU A 15 51.38 9.19 4.69
CA LEU A 15 50.22 8.71 3.97
C LEU A 15 49.34 7.98 4.98
N ASN A 16 48.32 8.67 5.51
CA ASN A 16 47.21 8.04 6.17
C ASN A 16 46.47 7.20 5.13
N LYS A 17 46.90 5.94 4.99
CA LYS A 17 46.09 4.88 4.39
C LYS A 17 44.87 4.76 5.29
N CYS A 18 43.79 5.45 4.93
CA CYS A 18 42.48 5.28 5.54
C CYS A 18 42.14 3.80 5.46
N ARG A 19 42.30 3.07 6.57
CA ARG A 19 41.75 1.74 6.73
C ARG A 19 40.25 1.90 6.60
N THR A 20 39.69 1.44 5.49
CA THR A 20 38.26 1.22 5.34
C THR A 20 37.88 0.23 6.44
N ASN A 21 37.31 0.74 7.52
CA ASN A 21 36.83 -0.08 8.62
C ASN A 21 35.73 -0.99 8.04
N PRO A 22 35.90 -2.32 7.94
CA PRO A 22 34.82 -3.17 7.50
C PRO A 22 33.72 -3.02 8.54
N GLN A 23 32.58 -2.46 8.14
CA GLN A 23 31.42 -2.38 9.01
C GLN A 23 31.16 -3.79 9.56
N ARG A 24 31.37 -3.97 10.86
CA ARG A 24 31.09 -5.24 11.53
C ARG A 24 29.59 -5.46 11.41
N PHE A 25 29.18 -6.33 10.49
CA PHE A 25 27.81 -6.81 10.46
C PHE A 25 27.58 -7.62 11.72
N LEU A 26 26.71 -7.15 12.62
CA LEU A 26 26.30 -7.87 13.84
C LEU A 26 25.54 -9.18 13.55
N SER A 27 25.31 -9.49 12.27
CA SER A 27 24.59 -10.66 11.81
C SER A 27 25.37 -11.33 10.69
N ALA A 28 25.54 -12.65 10.79
CA ALA A 28 26.13 -13.49 9.75
C ALA A 28 25.12 -13.92 8.67
N THR A 29 23.86 -13.46 8.77
CA THR A 29 22.81 -13.84 7.82
C THR A 29 22.97 -13.07 6.51
N GLN A 30 23.00 -13.81 5.40
CA GLN A 30 23.06 -13.22 4.06
C GLN A 30 21.85 -12.30 3.80
N PRO A 31 22.02 -11.17 3.08
CA PRO A 31 20.93 -10.26 2.76
C PRO A 31 19.90 -10.94 1.83
N ILE A 32 18.82 -11.47 2.40
CA ILE A 32 17.73 -12.08 1.62
C ILE A 32 16.88 -10.97 1.01
N ALA A 33 16.50 -11.07 -0.27
CA ALA A 33 15.64 -10.07 -0.88
C ALA A 33 14.16 -10.16 -0.42
N SER A 34 13.34 -9.15 -0.76
CA SER A 34 11.98 -9.01 -0.21
C SER A 34 11.05 -10.17 -0.59
N LYS A 35 10.48 -10.86 0.40
CA LYS A 35 9.48 -11.91 0.19
C LYS A 35 8.19 -11.37 -0.45
N ILE A 36 7.77 -10.17 -0.08
CA ILE A 36 6.56 -9.52 -0.61
C ILE A 36 6.82 -9.00 -2.03
N GLY A 37 7.96 -8.35 -2.25
CA GLY A 37 8.32 -7.77 -3.55
C GLY A 37 8.48 -8.81 -4.66
N ARG A 38 9.01 -10.00 -4.35
CA ARG A 38 9.20 -11.11 -5.32
C ARG A 38 7.89 -11.71 -5.82
N LYS A 39 6.79 -11.59 -5.06
CA LYS A 39 5.51 -12.20 -5.41
C LYS A 39 4.92 -11.52 -6.65
N ILE A 40 4.68 -12.33 -7.68
CA ILE A 40 4.00 -11.92 -8.91
C ILE A 40 2.61 -11.38 -8.55
N ILE A 41 2.19 -10.34 -9.26
CA ILE A 41 0.83 -9.82 -9.19
C ILE A 41 0.10 -10.38 -10.41
N ARG A 42 -1.01 -11.09 -10.18
CA ARG A 42 -1.95 -11.53 -11.20
C ARG A 42 -3.07 -10.51 -11.27
N TYR A 43 -3.54 -10.17 -12.46
CA TYR A 43 -4.58 -9.15 -12.62
C TYR A 43 -5.49 -9.45 -13.81
N PRO A 44 -6.78 -9.07 -13.71
CA PRO A 44 -7.78 -9.38 -14.74
C PRO A 44 -7.47 -8.68 -16.07
N PRO A 45 -7.95 -9.25 -17.20
CA PRO A 45 -7.64 -8.75 -18.53
C PRO A 45 -8.15 -7.33 -18.78
N GLU A 46 -9.24 -6.95 -18.10
CA GLU A 46 -9.87 -5.61 -18.13
C GLU A 46 -8.96 -4.49 -17.60
N VAL A 47 -8.00 -4.83 -16.74
CA VAL A 47 -7.10 -3.84 -16.14
C VAL A 47 -5.94 -3.58 -17.07
N LEU A 48 -5.73 -2.30 -17.40
CA LEU A 48 -4.63 -1.82 -18.21
C LEU A 48 -3.62 -1.11 -17.31
N ILE A 49 -2.36 -1.49 -17.45
CA ILE A 49 -1.25 -0.90 -16.69
C ILE A 49 -0.31 -0.25 -17.70
N THR A 50 -0.21 1.07 -17.66
CA THR A 50 0.72 1.83 -18.51
C THR A 50 1.83 2.42 -17.66
N HIS A 51 3.05 2.38 -18.19
CA HIS A 51 4.24 2.90 -17.52
C HIS A 51 4.89 3.93 -18.43
N ASP A 52 4.68 5.20 -18.11
CA ASP A 52 5.27 6.32 -18.83
C ASP A 52 6.69 6.54 -18.31
N GLN A 53 7.70 6.20 -19.12
CA GLN A 53 9.11 6.24 -18.77
C GLN A 53 9.68 7.67 -18.61
N THR A 54 8.90 8.71 -18.91
CA THR A 54 9.35 10.09 -18.75
C THR A 54 9.56 10.43 -17.25
N PRO A 55 10.75 10.89 -16.86
CA PRO A 55 11.02 11.24 -15.47
C PRO A 55 10.39 12.59 -15.11
N ILE A 56 9.74 12.64 -13.94
CA ILE A 56 9.14 13.87 -13.41
C ILE A 56 10.25 14.85 -12.99
N THR A 57 10.37 15.95 -13.73
CA THR A 57 11.34 17.03 -13.43
C THR A 57 10.78 18.05 -12.43
N GLN A 58 9.47 18.35 -12.50
CA GLN A 58 8.81 19.33 -11.63
C GLN A 58 7.70 18.66 -10.79
N PRO A 59 8.06 18.00 -9.67
CA PRO A 59 7.08 17.32 -8.85
C PRO A 59 6.41 18.26 -7.84
N ARG A 60 5.19 17.90 -7.44
CA ARG A 60 4.49 18.54 -6.31
C ARG A 60 5.23 18.32 -4.98
N VAL A 61 5.88 17.16 -4.82
CA VAL A 61 6.66 16.80 -3.63
C VAL A 61 8.09 16.46 -4.05
N LYS A 62 9.10 16.99 -3.34
CA LYS A 62 10.53 16.73 -3.67
C LYS A 62 10.89 15.26 -3.77
N ALA A 63 10.20 14.40 -3.02
CA ALA A 63 10.37 12.97 -3.07
C ALA A 63 10.13 12.40 -4.48
N ASP A 64 9.27 13.00 -5.29
CA ASP A 64 8.90 12.44 -6.61
C ASP A 64 9.86 12.87 -7.73
N LEU A 65 10.91 13.62 -7.42
CA LEU A 65 11.95 13.98 -8.39
C LEU A 65 12.52 12.74 -9.07
N ASN A 66 12.66 12.80 -10.39
CA ASN A 66 13.16 11.71 -11.25
C ASN A 66 12.35 10.42 -11.17
N SER A 67 11.15 10.47 -10.60
CA SER A 67 10.25 9.34 -10.56
C SER A 67 9.48 9.25 -11.89
N THR A 68 9.11 8.03 -12.23
CA THR A 68 8.43 7.66 -13.47
C THR A 68 6.93 7.45 -13.17
N THR A 69 6.01 7.75 -14.08
CA THR A 69 4.57 7.65 -13.75
C THR A 69 4.00 6.30 -14.17
N LEU A 70 3.35 5.59 -13.23
CA LEU A 70 2.56 4.40 -13.53
C LEU A 70 1.08 4.75 -13.43
N THR A 71 0.31 4.44 -14.48
CA THR A 71 -1.15 4.54 -14.44
C THR A 71 -1.78 3.17 -14.58
N ILE A 72 -2.78 2.90 -13.73
CA ILE A 72 -3.55 1.67 -13.68
C ILE A 72 -4.99 2.07 -13.94
N SER A 73 -5.55 1.66 -15.07
CA SER A 73 -6.94 1.88 -15.42
C SER A 73 -7.73 0.57 -15.42
N GLY A 74 -8.99 0.65 -15.03
CA GLY A 74 -9.92 -0.48 -14.99
C GLY A 74 -11.38 0.02 -15.05
N PRO A 75 -12.36 -0.87 -14.83
CA PRO A 75 -13.78 -0.54 -14.99
C PRO A 75 -14.28 0.53 -14.01
N LEU A 76 -13.77 0.57 -12.77
CA LEU A 76 -14.25 1.50 -11.74
C LEU A 76 -13.52 2.85 -11.73
N GLY A 77 -12.40 2.97 -12.45
CA GLY A 77 -11.63 4.22 -12.50
C GLY A 77 -10.16 4.04 -12.85
N THR A 78 -9.39 5.10 -12.62
CA THR A 78 -7.95 5.15 -12.90
C THR A 78 -7.19 5.64 -11.68
N HIS A 79 -6.03 5.02 -11.42
CA HIS A 79 -5.08 5.49 -10.42
C HIS A 79 -3.72 5.74 -11.04
N SER A 80 -3.07 6.82 -10.61
CA SER A 80 -1.69 7.12 -10.98
C SER A 80 -0.81 7.17 -9.74
N MET A 81 0.43 6.71 -9.86
CA MET A 81 1.43 6.90 -8.81
C MET A 81 2.84 7.04 -9.38
N PRO A 82 3.72 7.78 -8.68
CA PRO A 82 5.13 7.86 -9.04
C PRO A 82 5.86 6.57 -8.64
N LEU A 83 6.71 6.10 -9.53
CA LEU A 83 7.63 4.99 -9.35
C LEU A 83 9.06 5.48 -9.29
N LYS A 84 9.83 4.95 -8.34
CA LYS A 84 11.25 5.27 -8.24
C LYS A 84 12.02 4.69 -9.44
N PRO A 85 13.07 5.38 -9.93
CA PRO A 85 13.80 4.98 -11.15
C PRO A 85 14.52 3.63 -11.04
N TYR A 86 14.78 3.17 -9.81
CA TYR A 86 15.36 1.86 -9.56
C TYR A 86 14.37 0.69 -9.61
N ILE A 87 13.07 0.96 -9.78
CA ILE A 87 12.03 -0.07 -9.87
C ILE A 87 11.82 -0.45 -11.34
N ARG A 88 11.87 -1.74 -11.63
CA ARG A 88 11.69 -2.30 -12.97
C ARG A 88 10.48 -3.22 -13.00
N LEU A 89 9.59 -2.98 -13.95
CA LEU A 89 8.38 -3.77 -14.19
C LEU A 89 8.63 -4.73 -15.35
N LYS A 90 8.21 -5.98 -15.20
CA LYS A 90 8.19 -6.99 -16.26
C LYS A 90 6.78 -7.53 -16.37
N PHE A 91 6.16 -7.29 -17.53
CA PHE A 91 4.83 -7.79 -17.86
C PHE A 91 4.96 -9.12 -18.59
N TYR A 92 4.11 -10.08 -18.23
CA TYR A 92 3.96 -11.35 -18.92
C TYR A 92 2.49 -11.52 -19.29
N GLU A 93 2.26 -11.92 -20.53
CA GLU A 93 0.94 -12.24 -21.06
C GLU A 93 0.97 -13.71 -21.47
N SER A 94 0.07 -14.53 -20.92
CA SER A 94 -0.11 -15.89 -21.42
C SER A 94 -0.71 -15.81 -22.81
N LYS A 95 0.01 -16.28 -23.82
CA LYS A 95 -0.51 -16.42 -25.19
C LYS A 95 -1.45 -17.62 -25.37
N VAL A 96 -1.82 -18.30 -24.28
CA VAL A 96 -2.69 -19.48 -24.35
C VAL A 96 -4.13 -18.95 -24.38
N PRO A 97 -4.88 -19.17 -25.48
CA PRO A 97 -6.27 -18.74 -25.53
C PRO A 97 -7.07 -19.47 -24.47
N TYR A 98 -7.98 -18.75 -23.79
CA TYR A 98 -8.95 -19.36 -22.88
C TYR A 98 -9.74 -20.43 -23.64
N VAL A 99 -9.57 -21.70 -23.24
CA VAL A 99 -10.33 -22.83 -23.77
C VAL A 99 -11.51 -23.06 -22.83
N LYS A 100 -12.73 -22.94 -23.36
CA LYS A 100 -13.95 -23.25 -22.61
C LYS A 100 -13.85 -24.68 -22.04
N PRO A 101 -14.43 -24.96 -20.86
CA PRO A 101 -14.31 -26.27 -20.22
C PRO A 101 -14.69 -27.45 -21.14
N GLU A 102 -15.62 -27.22 -22.07
CA GLU A 102 -16.14 -28.20 -23.04
C GLU A 102 -15.10 -28.64 -24.09
N ASP A 103 -14.16 -27.75 -24.45
CA ASP A 103 -13.20 -27.97 -25.53
C ASP A 103 -11.85 -28.55 -25.02
N ARG A 104 -11.77 -28.92 -23.74
CA ARG A 104 -10.52 -29.40 -23.13
C ARG A 104 -10.27 -30.87 -23.45
N LYS A 105 -9.05 -31.17 -23.88
CA LYS A 105 -8.57 -32.56 -23.96
C LYS A 105 -8.58 -33.17 -22.55
N PRO A 106 -9.03 -34.43 -22.39
CA PRO A 106 -9.02 -35.10 -21.10
C PRO A 106 -7.60 -35.15 -20.54
N ILE A 107 -7.48 -34.80 -19.26
CA ILE A 107 -6.22 -34.69 -18.53
C ILE A 107 -5.73 -36.11 -18.25
N THR A 108 -4.59 -36.51 -18.81
CA THR A 108 -4.03 -37.87 -18.66
C THR A 108 -3.06 -38.03 -17.48
N ASN A 109 -2.68 -36.94 -16.79
CA ASN A 109 -1.73 -36.98 -15.67
C ASN A 109 -2.30 -36.28 -14.42
N GLU A 110 -2.15 -36.90 -13.25
CA GLU A 110 -2.71 -36.43 -11.97
C GLU A 110 -2.07 -35.13 -11.42
N ASP A 111 -0.95 -34.68 -11.99
CA ASP A 111 -0.24 -33.46 -11.59
C ASP A 111 -0.76 -32.17 -12.28
N ASP A 112 -1.70 -32.28 -13.22
CA ASP A 112 -2.23 -31.14 -14.00
C ASP A 112 -3.53 -30.54 -13.44
N PHE A 113 -3.66 -30.45 -12.11
CA PHE A 113 -4.70 -29.64 -11.47
C PHE A 113 -4.40 -28.13 -11.66
N ILE A 114 -4.77 -27.59 -12.82
CA ILE A 114 -4.75 -26.15 -13.08
C ILE A 114 -6.04 -25.55 -12.51
N ASP A 115 -5.94 -24.86 -11.38
CA ASP A 115 -7.03 -24.03 -10.85
C ASP A 115 -7.44 -22.99 -11.92
N GLU A 116 -8.66 -23.15 -12.42
CA GLU A 116 -9.37 -22.40 -13.47
C GLU A 116 -9.62 -20.90 -13.18
N SER A 117 -8.79 -20.25 -12.36
CA SER A 117 -8.89 -18.81 -12.01
C SER A 117 -7.59 -18.04 -12.28
N ASP A 118 -6.75 -18.55 -13.17
CA ASP A 118 -5.47 -17.94 -13.52
C ASP A 118 -5.68 -16.76 -14.48
N PHE A 119 -5.85 -15.55 -13.93
CA PHE A 119 -5.84 -14.32 -14.72
C PHE A 119 -4.61 -14.25 -15.67
N ASP A 120 -4.86 -13.95 -16.94
CA ASP A 120 -3.88 -14.08 -18.04
C ASP A 120 -2.66 -13.15 -17.95
N LYS A 121 -2.81 -12.02 -17.27
CA LYS A 121 -1.76 -11.00 -17.18
C LYS A 121 -1.03 -11.09 -15.84
N LYS A 122 0.29 -11.21 -15.90
CA LYS A 122 1.18 -11.34 -14.75
C LYS A 122 2.19 -10.18 -14.75
N LEU A 123 2.33 -9.52 -13.60
CA LEU A 123 3.29 -8.44 -13.39
C LEU A 123 4.34 -8.87 -12.35
N ARG A 124 5.61 -8.81 -12.74
CA ARG A 124 6.76 -8.97 -11.82
C ARG A 124 7.46 -7.64 -11.63
N ILE A 125 7.66 -7.29 -10.37
CA ILE A 125 8.37 -6.09 -9.96
C ILE A 125 9.77 -6.51 -9.49
N SER A 126 10.79 -5.76 -9.92
CA SER A 126 12.19 -5.97 -9.53
C SER A 126 12.84 -4.63 -9.20
N VAL A 127 13.96 -4.68 -8.47
CA VAL A 127 14.78 -3.50 -8.17
C VAL A 127 16.20 -3.70 -8.67
N GLN A 128 16.93 -2.62 -8.94
CA GLN A 128 18.30 -2.66 -9.42
C GLN A 128 19.25 -3.35 -8.42
N HIS A 129 19.18 -2.96 -7.14
CA HIS A 129 20.04 -3.48 -6.07
C HIS A 129 19.18 -4.03 -4.92
N PRO A 130 18.86 -5.33 -4.90
CA PRO A 130 18.01 -5.94 -3.87
C PRO A 130 18.64 -5.98 -2.47
N GLU A 131 19.95 -5.77 -2.37
CA GLU A 131 20.71 -5.76 -1.11
C GLU A 131 20.60 -4.42 -0.38
N ASN A 132 20.38 -3.32 -1.11
CA ASN A 132 20.22 -2.00 -0.51
C ASN A 132 18.90 -1.97 0.29
N LYS A 133 18.99 -1.58 1.58
CA LYS A 133 17.87 -1.49 2.51
C LYS A 133 16.73 -0.61 1.97
N GLU A 134 17.04 0.53 1.38
CA GLU A 134 16.04 1.47 0.86
C GLU A 134 15.28 0.87 -0.33
N GLN A 135 16.01 0.35 -1.32
CA GLN A 135 15.41 -0.28 -2.50
C GLN A 135 14.60 -1.51 -2.13
N LYS A 136 15.10 -2.34 -1.21
CA LYS A 136 14.39 -3.52 -0.71
C LYS A 136 13.09 -3.18 0.02
N THR A 137 13.09 -2.10 0.80
CA THR A 137 11.90 -1.61 1.50
C THR A 137 10.87 -1.07 0.50
N MET A 138 11.31 -0.21 -0.41
CA MET A 138 10.45 0.37 -1.44
C MET A 138 9.86 -0.71 -2.35
N TRP A 139 10.62 -1.74 -2.70
CA TRP A 139 10.13 -2.86 -3.51
C TRP A 139 8.88 -3.52 -2.94
N GLY A 140 8.87 -3.80 -1.64
CA GLY A 140 7.71 -4.39 -0.97
C GLY A 140 6.51 -3.44 -0.96
N THR A 141 6.76 -2.17 -0.65
CA THR A 141 5.73 -1.12 -0.60
C THR A 141 5.08 -0.91 -1.97
N THR A 142 5.87 -0.72 -3.03
CA THR A 142 5.37 -0.51 -4.38
C THR A 142 4.57 -1.70 -4.88
N ARG A 143 5.03 -2.93 -4.60
CA ARG A 143 4.27 -4.15 -4.94
C ARG A 143 2.90 -4.16 -4.25
N ALA A 144 2.85 -3.82 -2.96
CA ALA A 144 1.60 -3.77 -2.22
C ALA A 144 0.67 -2.68 -2.75
N LEU A 145 1.19 -1.49 -3.07
CA LEU A 145 0.42 -0.39 -3.65
C LEU A 145 -0.18 -0.76 -5.01
N ILE A 146 0.61 -1.31 -5.93
CA ILE A 146 0.12 -1.76 -7.24
C ILE A 146 -0.99 -2.81 -7.09
N ALA A 147 -0.77 -3.81 -6.23
CA ALA A 147 -1.77 -4.83 -5.98
C ALA A 147 -3.07 -4.25 -5.40
N ASN A 148 -2.97 -3.24 -4.54
CA ASN A 148 -4.15 -2.56 -4.00
C ASN A 148 -4.87 -1.75 -5.08
N TYR A 149 -4.15 -1.00 -5.92
CA TYR A 149 -4.77 -0.22 -6.99
C TYR A 149 -5.44 -1.12 -8.03
N ILE A 150 -4.82 -2.21 -8.44
CA ILE A 150 -5.42 -3.18 -9.36
C ILE A 150 -6.73 -3.72 -8.79
N ARG A 151 -6.73 -4.17 -7.52
CA ARG A 151 -7.94 -4.65 -6.85
C ARG A 151 -8.98 -3.53 -6.72
N GLY A 152 -8.54 -2.31 -6.43
CA GLY A 152 -9.39 -1.13 -6.29
C GLY A 152 -10.12 -0.73 -7.58
N VAL A 153 -9.43 -0.74 -8.72
CA VAL A 153 -10.06 -0.39 -10.02
C VAL A 153 -10.92 -1.51 -10.59
N SER A 154 -10.69 -2.76 -10.18
CA SER A 154 -11.44 -3.94 -10.65
C SER A 154 -12.63 -4.25 -9.76
N GLU A 155 -12.42 -4.51 -8.46
CA GLU A 155 -13.47 -4.89 -7.51
C GLU A 155 -13.98 -3.70 -6.68
N GLY A 156 -13.11 -2.75 -6.38
CA GLY A 156 -13.36 -1.68 -5.41
C GLY A 156 -13.23 -2.14 -3.95
N TYR A 157 -13.10 -1.18 -3.04
CA TYR A 157 -13.04 -1.43 -1.61
C TYR A 157 -14.35 -1.04 -0.94
N LYS A 158 -14.76 -1.85 0.04
CA LYS A 158 -15.92 -1.59 0.90
C LYS A 158 -15.52 -1.76 2.36
N VAL A 159 -15.88 -0.80 3.19
CA VAL A 159 -15.63 -0.81 4.64
C VAL A 159 -16.92 -0.44 5.36
N SER A 160 -17.40 -1.33 6.24
CA SER A 160 -18.55 -1.03 7.07
C SER A 160 -18.13 -0.41 8.39
N LEU A 161 -18.82 0.63 8.86
CA LEU A 161 -18.72 1.11 10.23
C LEU A 161 -19.97 0.75 11.02
N LYS A 162 -19.79 0.30 12.25
CA LYS A 162 -20.87 -0.08 13.18
C LYS A 162 -20.87 0.87 14.37
N PHE A 163 -22.04 1.43 14.67
CA PHE A 163 -22.25 2.35 15.79
C PHE A 163 -22.87 1.57 16.95
N VAL A 164 -22.18 1.56 18.09
CA VAL A 164 -22.63 0.89 19.31
C VAL A 164 -22.81 1.94 20.40
N GLY A 165 -24.04 2.12 20.85
CA GLY A 165 -24.38 3.11 21.86
C GLY A 165 -25.84 3.52 21.76
N VAL A 166 -26.40 3.96 22.89
CA VAL A 166 -27.77 4.49 22.90
C VAL A 166 -27.76 5.87 22.25
N GLY A 167 -28.65 6.09 21.29
CA GLY A 167 -28.74 7.34 20.52
C GLY A 167 -27.61 7.55 19.51
N TYR A 168 -26.77 6.53 19.26
CA TYR A 168 -25.71 6.64 18.25
C TYR A 168 -26.25 6.31 16.88
N ARG A 169 -26.27 7.30 15.99
CA ARG A 169 -26.75 7.12 14.62
C ARG A 169 -26.04 8.05 13.65
N ALA A 170 -26.04 7.64 12.40
CA ALA A 170 -25.59 8.44 11.27
C ALA A 170 -26.72 8.63 10.28
N SER A 171 -26.74 9.79 9.63
CA SER A 171 -27.66 10.12 8.54
C SER A 171 -26.90 10.81 7.42
N LEU A 172 -27.34 10.56 6.19
CA LEU A 172 -26.82 11.21 4.99
C LEU A 172 -27.90 12.16 4.49
N GLU A 173 -27.60 13.46 4.50
CA GLU A 173 -28.54 14.50 4.05
C GLU A 173 -28.37 14.78 2.55
N SER A 174 -29.34 15.47 1.94
CA SER A 174 -29.37 15.79 0.50
C SER A 174 -28.12 16.53 0.01
N ASP A 175 -27.46 17.27 0.90
CA ASP A 175 -26.30 18.11 0.58
C ASP A 175 -25.00 17.30 0.42
N GLY A 176 -25.07 15.97 0.52
CA GLY A 176 -23.90 15.08 0.41
C GLY A 176 -23.00 15.13 1.64
N LYS A 177 -23.50 15.66 2.77
CA LYS A 177 -22.81 15.68 4.06
C LYS A 177 -23.28 14.54 4.95
N LEU A 178 -22.33 14.00 5.71
CA LEU A 178 -22.57 12.93 6.68
C LEU A 178 -22.76 13.55 8.07
N TYR A 179 -23.93 13.31 8.66
CA TYR A 179 -24.27 13.75 10.00
C TYR A 179 -24.12 12.59 10.98
N LEU A 180 -23.44 12.85 12.08
CA LEU A 180 -23.21 11.89 13.16
C LEU A 180 -23.81 12.42 14.46
N GLU A 181 -24.74 11.67 15.02
CA GLU A 181 -25.25 11.85 16.36
C GLU A 181 -24.61 10.80 17.27
N VAL A 182 -23.55 11.18 18.00
CA VAL A 182 -22.72 10.25 18.78
C VAL A 182 -22.57 10.71 20.24
N GLY A 183 -23.63 11.33 20.77
CA GLY A 183 -23.69 11.83 22.15
C GLY A 183 -22.89 13.11 22.37
N TYR A 184 -22.75 13.94 21.34
CA TYR A 184 -22.36 15.35 21.48
C TYR A 184 -23.62 16.23 21.58
N VAL A 185 -23.47 17.46 22.05
CA VAL A 185 -24.59 18.42 22.14
C VAL A 185 -25.13 18.75 20.74
N ASN A 186 -24.23 19.03 19.80
CA ASN A 186 -24.55 19.30 18.41
C ASN A 186 -24.14 18.12 17.52
N PRO A 187 -24.85 17.84 16.41
CA PRO A 187 -24.46 16.80 15.47
C PRO A 187 -23.12 17.15 14.81
N VAL A 188 -22.30 16.13 14.59
CA VAL A 188 -21.02 16.30 13.89
C VAL A 188 -21.28 16.14 12.39
N VAL A 189 -20.95 17.19 11.64
CA VAL A 189 -21.09 17.23 10.19
C VAL A 189 -19.74 16.98 9.56
N MET A 190 -19.67 16.01 8.65
CA MET A 190 -18.47 15.69 7.89
C MET A 190 -18.72 15.73 6.39
N GLU A 191 -17.77 16.30 5.66
CA GLU A 191 -17.79 16.32 4.20
C GLU A 191 -17.25 15.00 3.65
N ILE A 192 -17.97 14.41 2.69
CA ILE A 192 -17.57 13.16 2.05
C ILE A 192 -16.60 13.51 0.91
N PRO A 193 -15.39 12.92 0.87
CA PRO A 193 -14.47 13.10 -0.24
C PRO A 193 -15.08 12.63 -1.56
N PRO A 194 -14.82 13.31 -2.70
CA PRO A 194 -15.50 13.03 -3.97
C PRO A 194 -15.26 11.60 -4.51
N ASP A 195 -14.13 10.98 -4.15
CA ASP A 195 -13.77 9.63 -4.58
C ASP A 195 -14.41 8.51 -3.74
N ILE A 196 -15.15 8.87 -2.68
CA ILE A 196 -15.75 7.93 -1.73
C ILE A 196 -17.27 8.03 -1.80
N LYS A 197 -17.92 6.89 -2.05
CA LYS A 197 -19.36 6.76 -1.93
C LYS A 197 -19.74 6.23 -0.54
N CYS A 198 -20.54 7.01 0.18
CA CYS A 198 -21.08 6.66 1.48
C CYS A 198 -22.54 6.21 1.34
N ILE A 199 -22.89 5.08 1.95
CA ILE A 199 -24.27 4.57 2.03
C ILE A 199 -24.58 4.29 3.49
N VAL A 200 -25.76 4.70 3.94
CA VAL A 200 -26.25 4.44 5.31
C VAL A 200 -27.43 3.47 5.23
N PRO A 201 -27.18 2.14 5.13
CA PRO A 201 -28.27 1.16 5.04
C PRO A 201 -29.13 1.09 6.31
N ALA A 202 -28.54 1.40 7.47
CA ALA A 202 -29.22 1.47 8.75
C ALA A 202 -28.64 2.64 9.54
N PRO A 203 -29.40 3.28 10.45
CA PRO A 203 -28.89 4.42 11.23
C PRO A 203 -27.64 4.07 12.04
N THR A 204 -27.49 2.80 12.44
CA THR A 204 -26.33 2.31 13.22
C THR A 204 -25.22 1.71 12.34
N LYS A 205 -25.34 1.75 11.00
CA LYS A 205 -24.38 1.14 10.09
C LYS A 205 -24.12 2.02 8.88
N ILE A 206 -22.86 2.35 8.65
CA ILE A 206 -22.40 3.03 7.44
C ILE A 206 -21.61 2.04 6.58
N ILE A 207 -21.73 2.12 5.26
CA ILE A 207 -20.88 1.43 4.30
C ILE A 207 -20.18 2.49 3.45
N LEU A 208 -18.86 2.55 3.57
CA LEU A 208 -18.01 3.35 2.70
C LEU A 208 -17.51 2.48 1.56
N SER A 209 -17.53 3.04 0.36
CA SER A 209 -17.04 2.40 -0.86
C SER A 209 -16.19 3.35 -1.68
N GLY A 210 -15.15 2.82 -2.34
CA GLY A 210 -14.26 3.63 -3.17
C GLY A 210 -13.19 2.76 -3.83
N THR A 211 -12.44 3.35 -4.76
CA THR A 211 -11.40 2.66 -5.52
C THR A 211 -10.06 2.65 -4.78
N ASP A 212 -9.72 3.73 -4.07
CA ASP A 212 -8.49 3.81 -3.27
C ASP A 212 -8.69 3.32 -1.83
N LYS A 213 -7.97 2.24 -1.48
CA LYS A 213 -7.93 1.69 -0.13
C LYS A 213 -7.50 2.73 0.91
N GLN A 214 -6.50 3.56 0.61
CA GLN A 214 -5.97 4.50 1.58
C GLN A 214 -7.00 5.58 1.93
N LEU A 215 -7.65 6.16 0.93
CA LEU A 215 -8.69 7.17 1.12
C LEU A 215 -9.90 6.62 1.89
N VAL A 216 -10.40 5.44 1.51
CA VAL A 216 -11.56 4.81 2.17
C VAL A 216 -11.28 4.56 3.66
N TYR A 217 -10.13 3.96 3.98
CA TYR A 217 -9.79 3.67 5.39
C TYR A 217 -9.40 4.93 6.17
N ARG A 218 -8.80 5.93 5.52
CA ARG A 218 -8.52 7.23 6.15
C ARG A 218 -9.82 7.91 6.56
N PHE A 219 -10.80 7.97 5.66
CA PHE A 219 -12.10 8.55 5.99
C PHE A 219 -12.79 7.75 7.09
N ALA A 220 -12.80 6.41 7.02
CA ALA A 220 -13.31 5.56 8.09
C ALA A 220 -12.65 5.83 9.45
N ALA A 221 -11.34 6.07 9.47
CA ALA A 221 -10.59 6.42 10.68
C ALA A 221 -10.98 7.79 11.24
N GLN A 222 -11.24 8.78 10.38
CA GLN A 222 -11.74 10.10 10.79
C GLN A 222 -13.12 9.98 11.46
N ILE A 223 -14.03 9.17 10.90
CA ILE A 223 -15.34 8.89 11.53
C ILE A 223 -15.14 8.30 12.93
N ARG A 224 -14.27 7.28 13.04
CA ARG A 224 -13.97 6.57 14.29
C ARG A 224 -13.34 7.49 15.34
N GLU A 225 -12.61 8.52 14.93
CA GLU A 225 -11.92 9.43 15.85
C GLU A 225 -12.89 10.17 16.78
N HIS A 226 -14.08 10.51 16.30
CA HIS A 226 -15.11 11.17 17.09
C HIS A 226 -15.58 10.34 18.29
N ARG A 227 -15.75 9.03 18.14
CA ARG A 227 -16.08 8.12 19.26
C ARG A 227 -15.37 6.78 19.11
N LYS A 228 -14.17 6.70 19.67
CA LYS A 228 -13.39 5.45 19.76
C LYS A 228 -14.10 4.44 20.68
N PRO A 229 -14.04 3.12 20.38
CA PRO A 229 -14.60 2.08 21.23
C PRO A 229 -14.02 2.09 22.65
N GLU A 230 -14.89 2.12 23.67
CA GLU A 230 -14.47 2.04 25.08
C GLU A 230 -14.31 0.59 25.59
N PRO A 231 -13.44 0.33 26.58
CA PRO A 231 -13.18 -1.04 27.05
C PRO A 231 -14.25 -1.61 28.00
N TYR A 232 -15.18 -0.82 28.54
CA TYR A 232 -16.13 -1.30 29.54
C TYR A 232 -17.47 -1.74 28.93
N ASN A 233 -18.14 -0.87 28.14
CA ASN A 233 -19.40 -1.23 27.49
C ASN A 233 -19.28 -1.35 25.97
N GLN A 234 -18.06 -1.26 25.41
CA GLN A 234 -17.83 -1.34 23.97
C GLN A 234 -18.64 -0.30 23.18
N LYS A 235 -19.02 0.81 23.81
CA LYS A 235 -19.68 1.93 23.13
C LYS A 235 -18.65 2.66 22.25
N GLY A 236 -19.07 3.04 21.05
CA GLY A 236 -18.23 3.73 20.08
C GLY A 236 -18.49 3.25 18.66
N ILE A 237 -17.58 3.63 17.77
CA ILE A 237 -17.66 3.36 16.34
C ILE A 237 -16.59 2.32 16.00
N PHE A 238 -17.02 1.18 15.45
CA PHE A 238 -16.14 0.10 15.01
C PHE A 238 -15.95 0.14 13.51
N VAL A 239 -14.73 -0.10 13.04
CA VAL A 239 -14.40 -0.16 11.60
C VAL A 239 -14.21 -1.61 11.18
N GLY A 240 -15.04 -2.07 10.25
CA GLY A 240 -15.06 -3.46 9.76
C GLY A 240 -15.46 -4.45 10.86
N ASP A 241 -14.55 -5.36 11.14
CA ASP A 241 -14.70 -6.43 12.15
C ASP A 241 -13.78 -6.20 13.36
N GLU A 242 -13.38 -4.94 13.60
CA GLU A 242 -12.69 -4.54 14.82
C GLU A 242 -13.53 -4.90 16.05
N THR A 243 -12.88 -5.40 17.10
CA THR A 243 -13.49 -5.65 18.41
C THR A 243 -12.53 -5.20 19.52
N ILE A 244 -13.06 -4.86 20.69
CA ILE A 244 -12.28 -4.47 21.87
C ILE A 244 -12.56 -5.42 23.03
N GLN A 245 -11.52 -5.80 23.77
CA GLN A 245 -11.68 -6.65 24.96
C GLN A 245 -12.45 -5.92 26.06
N LYS A 246 -13.50 -6.57 26.57
CA LYS A 246 -14.33 -6.03 27.63
C LYS A 246 -13.64 -6.20 28.98
N LYS A 247 -13.40 -5.11 29.70
CA LYS A 247 -12.97 -5.16 31.10
C LYS A 247 -14.16 -5.45 32.00
N THR A 248 -13.96 -6.30 33.00
CA THR A 248 -14.96 -6.54 34.03
C THR A 248 -15.26 -5.24 34.77
N SER A 249 -16.54 -4.95 34.98
CA SER A 249 -16.95 -3.88 35.89
C SER A 249 -16.46 -4.19 37.30
N LYS A 250 -16.30 -3.14 38.12
CA LYS A 250 -16.02 -3.30 39.55
C LYS A 250 -17.22 -4.03 40.15
N LYS A 251 -17.05 -5.31 40.51
CA LYS A 251 -18.04 -6.05 41.29
C LYS A 251 -18.17 -5.32 42.64
N LYS A 252 -19.38 -4.86 42.96
CA LYS A 252 -19.74 -4.45 44.32
C LYS A 252 -20.04 -5.70 45.13
#